data_AF-A0A8J3F2E6-F1
#
_entry.id   AF-A0A8J3F2E6-F1
#
_cell.length_a   1.000
_cell.length_b   1.000
_cell.length_c   1.000
_cell.angle_alpha   90.00
_cell.angle_beta   90.00
_cell.angle_gamma   90.00
#
_symmetry.space_group_name_H-M   'P 1'
#
loop_
_entity.id
_entity.type
_entity.pdbx_description
1 polymer ?
#
loop_
_entity_poly.entity_id
_entity_poly.type
_entity_poly.pdbx_seq_one_letter_code
_entity_poly.pdbx_strand_id
1 'polypeptide(L)'
;MDKAINRRYQIIDILSAHDKWFKSKEVANILNCTEKTILNDIQIINSTLPIDWHIDIKKGKGVYLHMPSHSTFDEVRASFIKNFTINQALSFILIKEIKFISDLGKALYMQHTSIYKILSRIEEKLKSYHLTLKRLPLFIEGSEFQKRVLCCDLLYNLYSHTNSWFFETYTVSELKHIVTRVSEKHELFLSPPTTYKYVYYIGTMIHRIKHKPLLSLHKEAVYQIKKSIFFSVSNEICDQIEKYYNLKISHEERLACSLFISILPSYSHSKIGHSEVLNLYHYQKNTFYEELYVFVDMLGSELGFTLHMNNEFIISLQKQFKDFTLLINSTEMNIPSNTIVQYVQTNYRELYQTVKLVLNNWTRKYSYFEATNDVVARITLTIQASILRQNINKNRILLLTSEGYGIQQYLMSRLEQAFSNKIQFVELKQGGFTQENLISLNLDLIISDFQLNLEGFPITYIQSTLTQRNISQISKFIN
;
A
#
# COMPACT_ATOMS: atom_id res chain seq x y z
N MET A 1 10.18 26.79 15.89
CA MET A 1 10.48 25.39 16.25
C MET A 1 10.21 24.42 15.09
N ASP A 2 8.96 24.25 14.63
CA ASP A 2 8.64 23.26 13.58
C ASP A 2 9.35 23.45 12.24
N LYS A 3 9.70 24.69 11.82
CA LYS A 3 10.39 24.90 10.53
C LYS A 3 11.76 24.21 10.47
N ALA A 4 12.51 24.21 11.57
CA ALA A 4 13.80 23.56 11.65
C ALA A 4 13.65 22.03 11.72
N ILE A 5 12.68 21.54 12.50
CA ILE A 5 12.38 20.10 12.59
C ILE A 5 11.93 19.57 11.21
N ASN A 6 11.05 20.29 10.52
CA ASN A 6 10.59 19.93 9.18
C ASN A 6 11.74 19.90 8.18
N ARG A 7 12.61 20.91 8.19
CA ARG A 7 13.77 20.95 7.31
C ARG A 7 14.73 19.79 7.59
N ARG A 8 15.00 19.49 8.87
CA ARG A 8 15.83 18.33 9.26
C ARG A 8 15.23 17.01 8.78
N TYR A 9 13.92 16.84 8.91
CA TYR A 9 13.21 15.69 8.36
C TYR A 9 13.38 15.60 6.84
N GLN A 10 13.21 16.71 6.12
CA GLN A 10 13.38 16.75 4.66
C GLN A 10 14.82 16.46 4.21
N ILE A 11 15.84 16.85 5.00
CA ILE A 11 17.23 16.47 4.72
C ILE A 11 17.36 14.95 4.71
N ILE A 12 16.86 14.26 5.74
CA ILE A 12 16.98 12.80 5.83
C ILE A 12 16.18 12.11 4.72
N ASP A 13 14.98 12.60 4.41
CA ASP A 13 14.12 12.10 3.32
C ASP A 13 14.84 12.17 1.96
N ILE A 14 15.45 13.32 1.63
CA ILE A 14 16.23 13.51 0.40
C ILE A 14 17.40 12.52 0.33
N LEU A 15 18.17 12.39 1.43
CA LEU A 15 19.35 11.54 1.46
C LEU A 15 19.00 10.05 1.42
N SER A 16 17.87 9.64 1.99
CA SER A 16 17.40 8.24 1.96
C SER A 16 16.91 7.78 0.58
N ALA A 17 16.55 8.72 -0.30
CA ALA A 17 15.97 8.38 -1.60
C ALA A 17 17.00 7.76 -2.56
N HIS A 18 18.29 8.04 -2.39
CA HIS A 18 19.34 7.52 -3.26
C HIS A 18 20.59 7.18 -2.45
N ASP A 19 21.15 6.00 -2.69
CA ASP A 19 22.44 5.59 -2.12
C ASP A 19 23.60 6.27 -2.85
N LYS A 20 23.79 7.58 -2.60
CA LYS A 20 24.84 8.40 -3.23
C LYS A 20 25.23 9.60 -2.38
N TRP A 21 26.41 10.15 -2.68
CA TRP A 21 26.84 11.44 -2.14
C TRP A 21 26.06 12.58 -2.78
N PHE A 22 25.53 13.49 -1.96
CA PHE A 22 24.87 14.71 -2.39
C PHE A 22 25.77 15.92 -2.12
N LYS A 23 25.85 16.86 -3.07
CA LYS A 23 26.57 18.12 -2.78
C LYS A 23 25.78 18.91 -1.74
N SER A 24 26.43 19.48 -0.72
CA SER A 24 25.74 20.29 0.30
C SER A 24 24.94 21.45 -0.32
N LYS A 25 25.48 22.05 -1.39
CA LYS A 25 24.81 23.08 -2.20
C LYS A 25 23.55 22.58 -2.90
N GLU A 26 23.53 21.34 -3.37
CA GLU A 26 22.37 20.72 -4.00
C GLU A 26 21.23 20.60 -3.00
N VAL A 27 21.51 20.04 -1.81
CA VAL A 27 20.52 19.91 -0.72
C VAL A 27 20.03 21.29 -0.25
N ALA A 28 20.95 22.26 -0.13
CA ALA A 28 20.62 23.63 0.26
C ALA A 28 19.67 24.31 -0.75
N ASN A 29 19.91 24.11 -2.05
CA ASN A 29 19.05 24.62 -3.12
C ASN A 29 17.66 23.97 -3.09
N ILE A 30 17.59 22.64 -2.95
CA ILE A 30 16.31 21.91 -2.87
C ILE A 30 15.46 22.43 -1.69
N LEU A 31 16.10 22.72 -0.56
CA LEU A 31 15.44 23.17 0.66
C LEU A 31 15.35 24.70 0.82
N ASN A 32 15.75 25.46 -0.21
CA ASN A 32 15.77 26.92 -0.21
C ASN A 32 16.44 27.53 1.05
N CYS A 33 17.63 27.03 1.41
CA CYS A 33 18.40 27.52 2.56
C CYS A 33 19.90 27.60 2.25
N THR A 34 20.71 28.02 3.22
CA THR A 34 22.16 28.14 3.02
C THR A 34 22.87 26.82 3.33
N GLU A 35 24.02 26.58 2.68
CA GLU A 35 24.87 25.41 2.97
C GLU A 35 25.24 25.34 4.45
N LYS A 36 25.52 26.48 5.09
CA LYS A 36 25.79 26.57 6.54
C LYS A 36 24.60 26.07 7.36
N THR A 37 23.36 26.34 6.94
CA THR A 37 22.16 25.86 7.63
C THR A 37 22.05 24.34 7.53
N ILE A 38 22.29 23.76 6.35
CA ILE A 38 22.31 22.31 6.15
C ILE A 38 23.33 21.64 7.05
N LEU A 39 24.57 22.15 7.10
CA LEU A 39 25.63 21.57 7.92
C LEU A 39 25.31 21.62 9.42
N ASN A 40 24.76 22.74 9.91
CA ASN A 40 24.31 22.87 11.30
C ASN A 40 23.16 21.91 11.62
N ASP A 41 22.21 21.75 10.69
CA ASP A 41 21.10 20.81 10.87
C ASP A 41 21.59 19.37 10.89
N ILE A 42 22.57 19.00 10.06
CA ILE A 42 23.17 17.66 10.07
C ILE A 42 23.83 17.35 11.42
N GLN A 43 24.52 18.32 12.03
CA GLN A 43 25.08 18.12 13.38
C GLN A 43 24.00 17.78 14.41
N ILE A 44 22.84 18.44 14.34
CA ILE A 44 21.70 18.15 15.22
C ILE A 44 21.03 16.82 14.86
N ILE A 45 20.98 16.47 13.56
CA ILE A 45 20.45 15.18 13.11
C ILE A 45 21.31 14.06 13.69
N ASN A 46 22.64 14.12 13.55
CA ASN A 46 23.54 13.09 14.06
C ASN A 46 23.48 12.91 15.59
N SER A 47 23.11 13.94 16.35
CA SER A 47 22.90 13.81 17.81
C SER A 47 21.53 13.24 18.20
N THR A 48 20.61 13.07 17.24
CA THR A 48 19.23 12.60 17.47
C THR A 48 18.89 11.31 16.73
N LEU A 49 19.76 10.85 15.83
CA LEU A 49 19.58 9.61 15.10
C LEU A 49 19.73 8.37 16.01
N PRO A 50 19.07 7.24 15.68
CA PRO A 50 19.29 5.96 16.35
C PRO A 50 20.74 5.48 16.25
N ILE A 51 21.08 4.48 17.06
CA ILE A 51 22.40 3.84 16.99
C ILE A 51 22.62 3.28 15.57
N ASP A 52 23.85 3.38 15.08
CA ASP A 52 24.29 2.99 13.72
C ASP A 52 23.84 3.88 12.54
N TRP A 53 22.97 4.87 12.77
CA TRP A 53 22.65 5.90 11.77
C TRP A 53 23.58 7.10 11.90
N HIS A 54 24.16 7.55 10.79
CA HIS A 54 24.90 8.82 10.76
C HIS A 54 24.94 9.42 9.36
N ILE A 55 25.08 10.74 9.31
CA ILE A 55 25.33 11.49 8.10
C ILE A 55 26.79 11.94 8.10
N ASP A 56 27.53 11.46 7.11
CA ASP A 56 28.91 11.85 6.85
C ASP A 56 28.96 13.18 6.11
N ILE A 57 29.93 14.02 6.48
CA ILE A 57 30.23 15.27 5.79
C ILE A 57 31.68 15.21 5.32
N LYS A 58 31.90 15.14 4.01
CA LYS A 58 33.25 15.11 3.42
C LYS A 58 33.46 16.29 2.48
N LYS A 59 34.44 17.14 2.82
CA LYS A 59 34.83 18.30 2.01
C LYS A 59 35.14 17.85 0.57
N GLY A 60 34.51 18.49 -0.40
CA GLY A 60 34.64 18.15 -1.83
C GLY A 60 33.70 17.07 -2.35
N LYS A 61 33.23 16.12 -1.52
CA LYS A 61 32.22 15.12 -1.91
C LYS A 61 30.79 15.51 -1.52
N GLY A 62 30.63 16.20 -0.40
CA GLY A 62 29.33 16.65 0.12
C GLY A 62 28.89 15.83 1.34
N VAL A 63 27.62 15.40 1.35
CA VAL A 63 26.97 14.72 2.46
C VAL A 63 26.43 13.35 2.03
N TYR A 64 26.48 12.37 2.92
CA TYR A 64 26.04 11.00 2.65
C TYR A 64 25.38 10.39 3.90
N LEU A 65 24.25 9.71 3.73
CA LEU A 65 23.53 9.06 4.82
C LEU A 65 23.92 7.58 4.88
N HIS A 66 24.50 7.16 5.99
CA HIS A 66 24.72 5.76 6.29
C HIS A 66 23.45 5.18 6.93
N MET A 67 22.79 4.29 6.18
CA MET A 67 21.61 3.55 6.63
C MET A 67 21.99 2.09 6.92
N PRO A 68 21.80 1.59 8.15
CA PRO A 68 21.99 0.18 8.46
C PRO A 68 21.01 -0.71 7.70
N SER A 69 21.50 -1.82 7.15
CA SER A 69 20.67 -2.81 6.42
C SER A 69 19.57 -3.45 7.27
N HIS A 70 19.70 -3.40 8.59
CA HIS A 70 18.78 -4.02 9.55
C HIS A 70 17.80 -3.02 10.19
N SER A 71 17.84 -1.74 9.80
CA SER A 71 17.00 -0.69 10.36
C SER A 71 16.14 -0.02 9.30
N THR A 72 14.98 0.48 9.69
CA THR A 72 14.04 1.13 8.76
C THR A 72 14.03 2.64 8.96
N PHE A 73 13.81 3.38 7.87
CA PHE A 73 13.62 4.82 7.91
C PHE A 73 12.43 5.24 8.81
N ASP A 74 11.47 4.33 9.04
CA ASP A 74 10.30 4.61 9.88
C ASP A 74 10.67 4.92 11.33
N GLU A 75 11.72 4.29 11.88
CA GLU A 75 12.20 4.57 13.25
C GLU A 75 12.74 6.00 13.38
N VAL A 76 13.52 6.43 12.39
CA VAL A 76 14.01 7.80 12.30
C VAL A 76 12.84 8.76 12.14
N ARG A 77 11.92 8.46 11.23
CA ARG A 77 10.74 9.28 10.98
C ARG A 77 9.91 9.49 12.25
N ALA A 78 9.67 8.46 13.06
CA ALA A 78 8.90 8.57 14.29
C ALA A 78 9.54 9.52 15.32
N SER A 79 10.88 9.52 15.44
CA SER A 79 11.58 10.42 16.37
C SER A 79 11.42 11.90 15.98
N PHE A 80 11.45 12.21 14.68
CA PHE A 80 11.15 13.55 14.17
C PHE A 80 9.66 13.89 14.35
N ILE A 81 8.77 12.94 14.08
CA ILE A 81 7.31 13.14 14.17
C ILE A 81 6.89 13.52 15.60
N LYS A 82 7.46 12.85 16.61
CA LYS A 82 7.18 13.09 18.03
C LYS A 82 7.46 14.52 18.47
N ASN A 83 8.44 15.17 17.84
CA ASN A 83 8.88 16.50 18.21
C ASN A 83 8.07 17.64 17.56
N PHE A 84 7.16 17.35 16.62
CA PHE A 84 6.29 18.39 16.08
C PHE A 84 5.23 18.83 17.08
N THR A 85 5.18 20.14 17.34
CA THR A 85 4.22 20.75 18.27
C THR A 85 2.77 20.50 17.90
N ILE A 86 2.47 20.34 16.61
CA ILE A 86 1.13 19.99 16.09
C ILE A 86 0.65 18.66 16.67
N ASN A 87 1.52 17.65 16.77
CA ASN A 87 1.15 16.33 17.27
C ASN A 87 0.93 16.34 18.79
N GLN A 88 1.74 17.12 19.52
CA GLN A 88 1.55 17.35 20.97
C GLN A 88 0.24 18.12 21.24
N ALA A 89 -0.03 19.16 20.47
CA ALA A 89 -1.28 19.91 20.58
C ALA A 89 -2.50 19.02 20.27
N LEU A 90 -2.42 18.19 19.23
CA LEU A 90 -3.47 17.22 18.91
C LEU A 90 -3.69 16.20 20.03
N SER A 91 -2.63 15.67 20.66
CA SER A 91 -2.77 14.73 21.77
C SER A 91 -3.45 15.40 22.97
N PHE A 92 -3.11 16.65 23.29
CA PHE A 92 -3.78 17.40 24.36
C PHE A 92 -5.27 17.67 24.05
N ILE A 93 -5.62 17.97 22.80
CA ILE A 93 -7.01 18.26 22.41
C ILE A 93 -7.85 16.98 22.32
N LEU A 94 -7.34 15.90 21.70
CA LEU A 94 -8.10 14.68 21.46
C LEU A 94 -8.10 13.70 22.63
N ILE A 95 -7.00 13.63 23.38
CA ILE A 95 -6.81 12.62 24.42
C ILE A 95 -7.02 13.23 25.80
N LYS A 96 -6.34 14.35 26.12
CA LYS A 96 -6.53 15.04 27.40
C LYS A 96 -7.75 15.97 27.42
N GLU A 97 -8.42 16.16 26.28
CA GLU A 97 -9.63 16.96 26.11
C GLU A 97 -9.57 18.38 26.68
N ILE A 98 -8.43 19.06 26.52
CA ILE A 98 -8.27 20.45 26.95
C ILE A 98 -9.31 21.34 26.24
N LYS A 99 -10.12 22.06 27.04
CA LYS A 99 -11.22 22.92 26.56
C LYS A 99 -10.85 24.39 26.37
N PHE A 100 -9.70 24.84 26.89
CA PHE A 100 -9.29 26.24 26.82
C PHE A 100 -7.92 26.41 26.15
N ILE A 101 -7.81 27.40 25.26
CA ILE A 101 -6.55 27.71 24.55
C ILE A 101 -5.45 28.12 25.55
N SER A 102 -5.81 28.79 26.65
CA SER A 102 -4.89 29.15 27.72
C SER A 102 -4.22 27.93 28.35
N ASP A 103 -4.99 26.86 28.58
CA ASP A 103 -4.47 25.63 29.19
C ASP A 103 -3.62 24.84 28.21
N LEU A 104 -3.95 24.88 26.91
CA LEU A 104 -3.09 24.35 25.86
C LEU A 104 -1.75 25.12 25.80
N GLY A 105 -1.79 26.44 25.94
CA GLY A 105 -0.59 27.29 26.01
C GLY A 105 0.30 26.94 27.19
N LYS A 106 -0.29 26.71 28.38
CA LYS A 106 0.44 26.25 29.57
C LYS A 106 1.06 24.88 29.36
N ALA A 107 0.28 23.92 28.83
CA ALA A 107 0.74 22.54 28.62
C ALA A 107 1.89 22.44 27.60
N LEU A 108 1.93 23.33 26.62
CA LEU A 108 2.99 23.39 25.59
C LEU A 108 4.11 24.38 25.94
N TYR A 109 4.00 25.13 27.04
CA TYR A 109 4.91 26.23 27.39
C TYR A 109 5.05 27.28 26.28
N MET A 110 3.94 27.66 25.65
CA MET A 110 3.91 28.58 24.51
C MET A 110 2.98 29.78 24.72
N GLN A 111 3.38 30.92 24.14
CA GLN A 111 2.56 32.13 24.09
C GLN A 111 1.34 31.97 23.16
N HIS A 112 0.29 32.73 23.44
CA HIS A 112 -1.00 32.69 22.74
C HIS A 112 -0.88 32.82 21.22
N THR A 113 -0.04 33.73 20.72
CA THR A 113 0.21 33.95 19.28
C THR A 113 0.81 32.74 18.58
N SER A 114 1.64 31.95 19.28
CA SER A 114 2.22 30.72 18.75
C SER A 114 1.20 29.59 18.71
N ILE A 115 0.35 29.49 19.74
CA ILE A 115 -0.73 28.51 19.78
C ILE A 115 -1.71 28.73 18.62
N TYR A 116 -2.12 29.97 18.33
CA TYR A 116 -3.03 30.24 17.21
C TYR A 116 -2.47 29.79 15.86
N LYS A 117 -1.16 29.94 15.64
CA LYS A 117 -0.50 29.43 14.43
C LYS A 117 -0.52 27.90 14.36
N ILE A 118 -0.36 27.23 15.50
CA ILE A 118 -0.47 25.76 15.59
C ILE A 118 -1.91 25.32 15.32
N LEU A 119 -2.91 25.97 15.92
CA LEU A 119 -4.32 25.66 15.71
C LEU A 119 -4.73 25.80 14.23
N SER A 120 -4.25 26.83 13.52
CA SER A 120 -4.51 26.97 12.09
C SER A 120 -3.89 25.84 11.25
N ARG A 121 -2.73 25.31 11.63
CA ARG A 121 -2.16 24.12 10.96
C ARG A 121 -2.91 22.84 11.30
N ILE A 122 -3.42 22.74 12.53
CA ILE A 122 -4.30 21.65 12.93
C ILE A 122 -5.55 21.67 12.06
N GLU A 123 -6.21 22.83 11.91
CA GLU A 123 -7.39 22.98 11.03
C GLU A 123 -7.13 22.47 9.61
N GLU A 124 -5.98 22.81 9.00
CA GLU A 124 -5.61 22.26 7.68
C GLU A 124 -5.46 20.74 7.70
N LYS A 125 -4.81 20.18 8.72
CA LYS A 125 -4.66 18.72 8.87
C LYS A 125 -6.01 18.01 9.11
N LEU A 126 -6.96 18.65 9.79
CA LEU A 126 -8.27 18.05 10.09
C LEU A 126 -9.15 17.91 8.84
N LYS A 127 -8.96 18.76 7.82
CA LYS A 127 -9.71 18.69 6.56
C LYS A 127 -9.60 17.31 5.90
N SER A 128 -8.43 16.66 5.93
CA SER A 128 -8.25 15.34 5.32
C SER A 128 -8.99 14.21 6.05
N TYR A 129 -9.47 14.45 7.27
CA TYR A 129 -10.32 13.55 8.04
C TYR A 129 -11.78 14.01 8.07
N HIS A 130 -12.12 15.10 7.37
CA HIS A 130 -13.42 15.78 7.44
C HIS A 130 -13.82 16.17 8.86
N LEU A 131 -12.83 16.58 9.64
CA LEU A 131 -13.00 17.11 10.99
C LEU A 131 -12.80 18.63 10.96
N THR A 132 -13.38 19.31 11.93
CA THR A 132 -13.23 20.76 12.11
C THR A 132 -12.75 21.07 13.52
N LEU A 133 -11.98 22.14 13.69
CA LEU A 133 -11.57 22.61 15.00
C LEU A 133 -12.54 23.69 15.48
N LYS A 134 -13.15 23.49 16.65
CA LYS A 134 -13.80 24.55 17.41
C LYS A 134 -12.81 25.10 18.42
N ARG A 135 -12.73 26.42 18.52
CA ARG A 135 -11.77 27.12 19.39
C ARG A 135 -12.39 27.57 20.71
N LEU A 136 -13.72 27.66 20.79
CA LEU A 136 -14.48 28.04 22.00
C LEU A 136 -15.76 27.18 22.15
N PRO A 137 -15.79 26.23 23.11
CA PRO A 137 -14.61 25.64 23.75
C PRO A 137 -13.68 24.97 22.73
N LEU A 138 -12.44 24.70 23.12
CA LEU A 138 -11.47 24.00 22.28
C LEU A 138 -11.83 22.52 22.18
N PHE A 139 -12.24 22.06 21.00
CA PHE A 139 -12.49 20.65 20.71
C PHE A 139 -12.53 20.37 19.20
N ILE A 140 -12.47 19.10 18.84
CA ILE A 140 -12.58 18.65 17.45
C ILE A 140 -14.00 18.17 17.19
N GLU A 141 -14.65 18.76 16.20
CA GLU A 141 -16.00 18.47 15.74
C GLU A 141 -15.96 17.57 14.49
N GLY A 142 -17.00 16.75 14.31
CA GLY A 142 -17.11 15.72 13.28
C GLY A 142 -17.46 14.35 13.88
N SER A 143 -17.49 13.30 13.03
CA SER A 143 -17.84 11.95 13.48
C SER A 143 -16.82 11.42 14.47
N GLU A 144 -17.31 10.72 15.48
CA GLU A 144 -16.44 10.15 16.50
C GLU A 144 -15.60 8.99 15.94
N PHE A 145 -16.13 8.27 14.95
CA PHE A 145 -15.34 7.32 14.15
C PHE A 145 -14.08 7.98 13.57
N GLN A 146 -14.21 9.15 12.94
CA GLN A 146 -13.07 9.86 12.34
C GLN A 146 -12.09 10.44 13.35
N LYS A 147 -12.58 10.92 14.50
CA LYS A 147 -11.69 11.35 15.60
C LYS A 147 -10.83 10.20 16.09
N ARG A 148 -11.37 8.98 16.13
CA ARG A 148 -10.62 7.78 16.52
C ARG A 148 -9.63 7.33 15.45
N VAL A 149 -9.96 7.43 14.16
CA VAL A 149 -9.00 7.22 13.07
C VAL A 149 -7.83 8.19 13.19
N LEU A 150 -8.11 9.50 13.36
CA LEU A 150 -7.08 10.53 13.57
C LEU A 150 -6.22 10.26 14.82
N CYS A 151 -6.86 9.88 15.93
CA CYS A 151 -6.14 9.59 17.17
C CYS A 151 -5.27 8.32 17.04
N CYS A 152 -5.78 7.27 16.39
CA CYS A 152 -5.00 6.08 16.05
C CYS A 152 -3.82 6.43 15.14
N ASP A 153 -4.00 7.26 14.12
CA ASP A 153 -2.92 7.72 13.25
C ASP A 153 -1.87 8.51 14.02
N LEU A 154 -2.29 9.40 14.90
CA LEU A 154 -1.41 10.14 15.79
C LEU A 154 -0.60 9.20 16.68
N LEU A 155 -1.26 8.30 17.42
CA LEU A 155 -0.59 7.41 18.37
C LEU A 155 0.34 6.42 17.69
N TYR A 156 -0.10 5.83 16.57
CA TYR A 156 0.73 4.92 15.79
C TYR A 156 2.02 5.63 15.34
N ASN A 157 1.92 6.83 14.77
CA ASN A 157 3.09 7.57 14.31
C ASN A 157 4.03 8.02 15.44
N LEU A 158 3.50 8.18 16.66
CA LEU A 158 4.27 8.62 17.82
C LEU A 158 4.97 7.47 18.55
N TYR A 159 4.38 6.28 18.55
CA TYR A 159 4.76 5.24 19.51
C TYR A 159 4.93 3.82 18.93
N SER A 160 4.62 3.57 17.65
CA SER A 160 4.71 2.23 17.02
C SER A 160 6.05 1.53 17.28
N HIS A 161 7.16 2.26 17.28
CA HIS A 161 8.52 1.73 17.44
C HIS A 161 8.92 1.44 18.89
N THR A 162 8.15 1.92 19.86
CA THR A 162 8.51 1.84 21.28
C THR A 162 7.64 0.86 22.07
N ASN A 163 6.64 0.23 21.43
CA ASN A 163 5.62 -0.58 22.11
C ASN A 163 4.94 0.14 23.29
N SER A 164 4.95 1.46 23.29
CA SER A 164 4.36 2.30 24.32
C SER A 164 3.14 3.03 23.76
N TRP A 165 2.35 3.67 24.62
CA TRP A 165 1.38 4.66 24.18
C TRP A 165 1.01 5.55 25.35
N PHE A 166 0.09 6.47 25.08
CA PHE A 166 -0.30 7.51 26.03
C PHE A 166 -1.23 7.03 27.17
N PHE A 167 -1.84 5.86 27.06
CA PHE A 167 -2.86 5.41 27.99
C PHE A 167 -2.27 4.55 29.12
N GLU A 168 -2.68 4.83 30.36
CA GLU A 168 -2.23 4.09 31.55
C GLU A 168 -3.13 2.89 31.89
N THR A 169 -4.36 2.86 31.37
CA THR A 169 -5.39 1.90 31.77
C THR A 169 -5.24 0.51 31.16
N TYR A 170 -4.45 0.35 30.10
CA TYR A 170 -4.27 -0.93 29.40
C TYR A 170 -2.94 -0.93 28.64
N THR A 171 -2.31 -2.09 28.49
CA THR A 171 -1.00 -2.20 27.83
C THR A 171 -1.13 -2.57 26.36
N VAL A 172 -0.19 -2.06 25.55
CA VAL A 172 -0.09 -2.42 24.13
C VAL A 172 0.14 -3.93 23.96
N SER A 173 0.93 -4.54 24.86
CA SER A 173 1.25 -5.96 24.82
C SER A 173 0.03 -6.86 25.04
N GLU A 174 -0.84 -6.54 26.00
CA GLU A 174 -2.05 -7.33 26.28
C GLU A 174 -3.03 -7.28 25.11
N LEU A 175 -3.30 -6.08 24.58
CA LEU A 175 -4.20 -5.92 23.45
C LEU A 175 -3.62 -6.55 22.18
N LYS A 176 -2.31 -6.43 21.96
CA LYS A 176 -1.62 -7.13 20.86
C LYS A 176 -1.80 -8.65 20.98
N HIS A 177 -1.61 -9.21 22.17
CA HIS A 177 -1.81 -10.64 22.38
C HIS A 177 -3.24 -11.10 22.05
N ILE A 178 -4.26 -10.34 22.49
CA ILE A 178 -5.66 -10.60 22.16
C ILE A 178 -5.89 -10.54 20.63
N VAL A 179 -5.46 -9.46 19.98
CA VAL A 179 -5.64 -9.24 18.54
C VAL A 179 -4.97 -10.34 17.73
N THR A 180 -3.71 -10.67 18.03
CA THR A 180 -2.95 -11.70 17.32
C THR A 180 -3.61 -13.06 17.46
N ARG A 181 -3.93 -13.49 18.69
CA ARG A 181 -4.55 -14.79 18.96
C ARG A 181 -5.88 -14.96 18.24
N VAL A 182 -6.75 -13.93 18.27
CA VAL A 182 -8.05 -14.01 17.60
C VAL A 182 -7.89 -13.99 16.08
N SER A 183 -7.02 -13.13 15.55
CA SER A 183 -6.78 -13.06 14.11
C SER A 183 -6.26 -14.39 13.55
N GLU A 184 -5.32 -15.03 14.23
CA GLU A 184 -4.80 -16.35 13.88
C GLU A 184 -5.87 -17.44 13.93
N LYS A 185 -6.69 -17.46 14.99
CA LYS A 185 -7.81 -18.40 15.13
C LYS A 185 -8.80 -18.32 13.96
N HIS A 186 -9.03 -17.13 13.42
CA HIS A 186 -9.92 -16.90 12.28
C HIS A 186 -9.22 -16.97 10.92
N GLU A 187 -7.94 -17.36 10.86
CA GLU A 187 -7.14 -17.43 9.62
C GLU A 187 -7.03 -16.06 8.89
N LEU A 188 -7.14 -14.97 9.64
CA LEU A 188 -6.93 -13.60 9.17
C LEU A 188 -5.50 -13.18 9.49
N PHE A 189 -4.63 -13.19 8.49
CA PHE A 189 -3.27 -12.73 8.67
C PHE A 189 -3.20 -11.19 8.65
N LEU A 190 -2.75 -10.63 9.78
CA LEU A 190 -2.40 -9.23 9.93
C LEU A 190 -0.88 -9.10 10.02
N SER A 191 -0.28 -8.31 9.13
CA SER A 191 1.15 -8.00 9.24
C SER A 191 1.46 -7.33 10.60
N PRO A 192 2.72 -7.34 11.09
CA PRO A 192 3.05 -6.67 12.35
C PRO A 192 2.64 -5.19 12.37
N PRO A 193 2.93 -4.37 11.33
CA PRO A 193 2.44 -2.98 11.26
C PRO A 193 0.92 -2.87 11.32
N THR A 194 0.20 -3.73 10.59
CA THR A 194 -1.28 -3.79 10.62
C THR A 194 -1.80 -4.13 12.01
N THR A 195 -1.21 -5.13 12.66
CA THR A 195 -1.58 -5.56 14.01
C THR A 195 -1.41 -4.42 15.00
N TYR A 196 -0.26 -3.73 14.98
CA TYR A 196 -0.05 -2.57 15.82
C TYR A 196 -1.08 -1.49 15.54
N LYS A 197 -1.31 -1.16 14.27
CA LYS A 197 -2.30 -0.14 13.88
C LYS A 197 -3.68 -0.45 14.45
N TYR A 198 -4.12 -1.70 14.35
CA TYR A 198 -5.38 -2.13 14.90
C TYR A 198 -5.42 -2.07 16.43
N VAL A 199 -4.34 -2.47 17.11
CA VAL A 199 -4.19 -2.33 18.57
C VAL A 199 -4.32 -0.86 19.01
N TYR A 200 -3.68 0.07 18.31
CA TYR A 200 -3.81 1.50 18.58
C TYR A 200 -5.25 2.00 18.41
N TYR A 201 -5.95 1.51 17.39
CA TYR A 201 -7.37 1.83 17.20
C TYR A 201 -8.24 1.29 18.33
N ILE A 202 -8.06 0.01 18.71
CA ILE A 202 -8.80 -0.61 19.82
C ILE A 202 -8.56 0.14 21.13
N GLY A 203 -7.31 0.48 21.45
CA GLY A 203 -7.03 1.29 22.62
C GLY A 203 -7.70 2.67 22.53
N THR A 204 -7.62 3.33 21.38
CA THR A 204 -8.33 4.61 21.16
C THR A 204 -9.83 4.49 21.40
N MET A 205 -10.46 3.40 20.92
CA MET A 205 -11.86 3.09 21.16
C MET A 205 -12.15 2.92 22.65
N ILE A 206 -11.34 2.15 23.39
CA ILE A 206 -11.51 1.94 24.83
C ILE A 206 -11.43 3.28 25.59
N HIS A 207 -10.42 4.11 25.29
CA HIS A 207 -10.28 5.43 25.90
C HIS A 207 -11.49 6.34 25.63
N ARG A 208 -12.03 6.28 24.41
CA ARG A 208 -13.14 7.13 23.95
C ARG A 208 -14.50 6.42 24.00
N ILE A 209 -14.64 5.33 24.75
CA ILE A 209 -15.84 4.47 24.72
C ILE A 209 -17.13 5.18 25.17
N LYS A 210 -16.99 6.25 25.97
CA LYS A 210 -18.11 7.11 26.38
C LYS A 210 -18.66 7.96 25.23
N HIS A 211 -17.84 8.25 24.23
CA HIS A 211 -18.22 8.94 23.01
C HIS A 211 -18.56 7.87 21.97
N LYS A 212 -19.83 7.48 21.88
CA LYS A 212 -20.28 6.47 20.90
C LYS A 212 -19.98 6.94 19.47
N PRO A 213 -19.60 6.04 18.54
CA PRO A 213 -19.25 6.40 17.18
C PRO A 213 -20.42 6.99 16.38
N LEU A 214 -21.67 6.57 16.67
CA LEU A 214 -22.89 6.96 15.96
C LEU A 214 -22.78 6.76 14.43
N LEU A 215 -22.60 5.51 14.00
CA LEU A 215 -22.39 5.17 12.60
C LEU A 215 -23.67 5.31 11.76
N SER A 216 -23.66 6.15 10.74
CA SER A 216 -24.72 6.31 9.73
C SER A 216 -24.63 5.23 8.64
N LEU A 217 -24.94 3.98 8.98
CA LEU A 217 -24.91 2.84 8.03
C LEU A 217 -26.31 2.42 7.59
N HIS A 218 -26.47 2.14 6.29
CA HIS A 218 -27.70 1.51 5.77
C HIS A 218 -27.81 0.04 6.23
N LYS A 219 -29.04 -0.50 6.25
CA LYS A 219 -29.29 -1.88 6.71
C LYS A 219 -28.48 -2.92 5.94
N GLU A 220 -28.36 -2.75 4.63
CA GLU A 220 -27.57 -3.65 3.78
C GLU A 220 -26.08 -3.61 4.14
N ALA A 221 -25.53 -2.42 4.38
CA ALA A 221 -24.15 -2.25 4.83
C ALA A 221 -23.89 -3.03 6.13
N VAL A 222 -24.79 -2.89 7.11
CA VAL A 222 -24.70 -3.61 8.39
C VAL A 222 -24.77 -5.12 8.19
N TYR A 223 -25.63 -5.59 7.29
CA TYR A 223 -25.73 -7.02 6.96
C TYR A 223 -24.43 -7.55 6.35
N GLN A 224 -23.86 -6.84 5.37
CA GLN A 224 -22.60 -7.23 4.72
C GLN A 224 -21.43 -7.24 5.72
N ILE A 225 -21.33 -6.22 6.59
CA ILE A 225 -20.32 -6.19 7.66
C ILE A 225 -20.46 -7.41 8.55
N LYS A 226 -21.67 -7.73 9.04
CA LYS A 226 -21.90 -8.88 9.92
C LYS A 226 -21.52 -10.22 9.31
N LYS A 227 -21.69 -10.36 7.99
CA LYS A 227 -21.33 -11.58 7.25
C LYS A 227 -19.82 -11.70 7.00
N SER A 228 -19.07 -10.63 7.19
CA SER A 228 -17.63 -10.59 6.93
C SER A 228 -16.80 -11.29 8.03
N ILE A 229 -15.62 -11.76 7.64
CA ILE A 229 -14.59 -12.24 8.58
C ILE A 229 -14.18 -11.15 9.58
N PHE A 230 -14.16 -9.90 9.14
CA PHE A 230 -13.77 -8.74 9.95
C PHE A 230 -14.70 -8.53 11.14
N PHE A 231 -16.01 -8.78 10.98
CA PHE A 231 -16.95 -8.74 12.09
C PHE A 231 -16.75 -9.88 13.06
N SER A 232 -16.55 -11.10 12.55
CA SER A 232 -16.29 -12.27 13.42
C SER A 232 -15.05 -12.05 14.29
N VAL A 233 -13.96 -11.57 13.69
CA VAL A 233 -12.70 -11.22 14.38
C VAL A 233 -12.91 -10.09 15.37
N SER A 234 -13.47 -8.96 14.94
CA SER A 234 -13.64 -7.78 15.78
C SER A 234 -14.59 -8.05 16.95
N ASN A 235 -15.65 -8.83 16.71
CA ASN A 235 -16.62 -9.21 17.73
C ASN A 235 -15.98 -10.07 18.82
N GLU A 236 -15.20 -11.09 18.44
CA GLU A 236 -14.50 -11.92 19.42
C GLU A 236 -13.40 -11.16 20.18
N ILE A 237 -12.68 -10.26 19.50
CA ILE A 237 -11.73 -9.35 20.17
C ILE A 237 -12.45 -8.50 21.22
N CYS A 238 -13.59 -7.89 20.85
CA CYS A 238 -14.40 -7.12 21.78
C CYS A 238 -14.89 -7.97 22.96
N ASP A 239 -15.36 -9.21 22.73
CA ASP A 239 -15.79 -10.12 23.81
C ASP A 239 -14.66 -10.42 24.81
N GLN A 240 -13.43 -10.58 24.33
CA GLN A 240 -12.27 -10.82 25.19
C GLN A 240 -11.88 -9.57 25.99
N ILE A 241 -11.95 -8.39 25.37
CA ILE A 241 -11.65 -7.11 26.03
C ILE A 241 -12.72 -6.79 27.09
N GLU A 242 -14.01 -7.00 26.80
CA GLU A 242 -15.10 -6.82 27.77
C GLU A 242 -14.87 -7.67 29.03
N LYS A 243 -14.48 -8.93 28.85
CA LYS A 243 -14.18 -9.86 29.95
C LYS A 243 -12.93 -9.44 30.73
N TYR A 244 -11.85 -9.11 30.03
CA TYR A 244 -10.55 -8.83 30.65
C TYR A 244 -10.55 -7.51 31.43
N TYR A 245 -11.16 -6.46 30.88
CA TYR A 245 -11.15 -5.12 31.47
C TYR A 245 -12.47 -4.74 32.14
N ASN A 246 -13.44 -5.66 32.24
CA ASN A 246 -14.77 -5.45 32.83
C ASN A 246 -15.47 -4.19 32.27
N LEU A 247 -15.53 -4.10 30.95
CA LEU A 247 -16.10 -2.96 30.21
C LEU A 247 -17.26 -3.41 29.31
N LYS A 248 -18.09 -2.45 28.89
CA LYS A 248 -19.23 -2.70 27.99
C LYS A 248 -18.96 -2.08 26.62
N ILE A 249 -18.83 -2.91 25.59
CA ILE A 249 -18.62 -2.56 24.19
C ILE A 249 -19.94 -2.76 23.44
N SER A 250 -20.51 -1.65 22.97
CA SER A 250 -21.78 -1.67 22.26
C SER A 250 -21.69 -2.36 20.89
N HIS A 251 -22.84 -2.70 20.31
CA HIS A 251 -22.89 -3.23 18.95
C HIS A 251 -22.31 -2.26 17.90
N GLU A 252 -22.53 -0.95 18.05
CA GLU A 252 -21.95 0.06 17.15
C GLU A 252 -20.43 0.08 17.21
N GLU A 253 -19.84 -0.16 18.39
CA GLU A 253 -18.39 -0.25 18.56
C GLU A 253 -17.80 -1.44 17.82
N ARG A 254 -18.48 -2.59 17.88
CA ARG A 254 -18.09 -3.81 17.16
C ARG A 254 -18.13 -3.58 15.65
N LEU A 255 -19.18 -2.91 15.15
CA LEU A 255 -19.26 -2.50 13.74
C LEU A 255 -18.12 -1.54 13.36
N ALA A 256 -17.83 -0.53 14.19
CA ALA A 256 -16.72 0.42 13.94
C ALA A 256 -15.37 -0.30 13.88
N CYS A 257 -15.11 -1.22 14.81
CA CYS A 257 -13.88 -2.03 14.81
C CYS A 257 -13.78 -2.92 13.56
N SER A 258 -14.91 -3.48 13.10
CA SER A 258 -15.00 -4.31 11.89
C SER A 258 -14.70 -3.51 10.62
N LEU A 259 -15.27 -2.31 10.55
CA LEU A 259 -15.03 -1.37 9.46
C LEU A 259 -13.58 -0.89 9.46
N PHE A 260 -12.99 -0.62 10.62
CA PHE A 260 -11.60 -0.16 10.68
C PHE A 260 -10.60 -1.28 10.34
N ILE A 261 -10.81 -2.53 10.76
CA ILE A 261 -9.89 -3.61 10.37
C ILE A 261 -9.99 -3.92 8.87
N SER A 262 -11.17 -3.78 8.24
CA SER A 262 -11.35 -4.10 6.82
C SER A 262 -10.60 -3.16 5.87
N ILE A 263 -10.16 -1.98 6.35
CA ILE A 263 -9.35 -1.05 5.56
C ILE A 263 -7.85 -1.27 5.70
N LEU A 264 -7.44 -2.09 6.66
CA LEU A 264 -6.03 -2.35 6.88
C LEU A 264 -5.54 -3.46 5.95
N PRO A 265 -4.27 -3.42 5.51
CA PRO A 265 -3.69 -4.51 4.73
C PRO A 265 -3.78 -5.83 5.51
N SER A 266 -4.62 -6.73 5.03
CA SER A 266 -4.88 -8.03 5.64
C SER A 266 -4.98 -9.10 4.57
N TYR A 267 -4.64 -10.32 4.94
CA TYR A 267 -4.70 -11.47 4.06
C TYR A 267 -5.56 -12.54 4.73
N SER A 268 -6.79 -12.70 4.24
CA SER A 268 -7.58 -13.87 4.58
C SER A 268 -7.21 -15.01 3.63
N HIS A 269 -6.98 -16.20 4.17
CA HIS A 269 -6.85 -17.38 3.33
C HIS A 269 -8.24 -17.69 2.77
N SER A 270 -8.47 -17.23 1.54
CA SER A 270 -9.64 -17.63 0.77
C SER A 270 -9.68 -19.15 0.68
N LYS A 271 -10.73 -19.77 1.22
CA LYS A 271 -11.00 -21.20 1.01
C LYS A 271 -11.31 -21.51 -0.47
N ILE A 272 -11.68 -20.49 -1.24
CA ILE A 272 -11.96 -20.56 -2.68
C ILE A 272 -10.64 -20.52 -3.43
N GLY A 273 -10.38 -21.55 -4.24
CA GLY A 273 -9.17 -21.65 -5.07
C GLY A 273 -9.18 -20.66 -6.24
N HIS A 274 -8.01 -20.35 -6.80
CA HIS A 274 -7.89 -19.43 -7.93
C HIS A 274 -8.74 -19.84 -9.14
N SER A 275 -8.77 -21.13 -9.46
CA SER A 275 -9.62 -21.67 -10.55
C SER A 275 -11.11 -21.45 -10.29
N GLU A 276 -11.55 -21.62 -9.05
CA GLU A 276 -12.93 -21.39 -8.66
C GLU A 276 -13.30 -19.90 -8.75
N VAL A 277 -12.41 -18.99 -8.31
CA VAL A 277 -12.62 -17.53 -8.49
C VAL A 277 -12.81 -17.18 -9.96
N LEU A 278 -11.96 -17.71 -10.84
CA LEU A 278 -12.06 -17.45 -12.28
C LEU A 278 -13.37 -18.00 -12.86
N ASN A 279 -13.78 -19.20 -12.45
CA ASN A 279 -15.06 -19.76 -12.88
C ASN A 279 -16.24 -18.90 -12.41
N LEU A 280 -16.27 -18.51 -11.13
CA LEU A 280 -17.33 -17.66 -10.59
C LEU A 280 -17.41 -16.31 -11.31
N TYR A 281 -16.24 -15.75 -11.67
CA TYR A 281 -16.11 -14.50 -12.42
C TYR A 281 -16.62 -14.62 -13.86
N HIS A 282 -16.08 -15.57 -14.64
CA HIS A 282 -16.44 -15.71 -16.06
C HIS A 282 -17.91 -16.11 -16.26
N TYR A 283 -18.45 -16.93 -15.36
CA TYR A 283 -19.87 -17.33 -15.38
C TYR A 283 -20.79 -16.39 -14.61
N GLN A 284 -20.27 -15.31 -14.01
CA GLN A 284 -21.03 -14.29 -13.30
C GLN A 284 -22.06 -14.90 -12.33
N LYS A 285 -21.61 -15.85 -11.49
CA LYS A 285 -22.53 -16.77 -10.75
C LYS A 285 -23.40 -16.10 -9.68
N ASN A 286 -23.13 -14.85 -9.33
CA ASN A 286 -23.91 -14.06 -8.39
C ASN A 286 -23.68 -12.56 -8.64
N THR A 287 -24.49 -11.73 -7.97
CA THR A 287 -24.45 -10.27 -8.10
C THR A 287 -23.06 -9.66 -7.88
N PHE A 288 -22.27 -10.19 -6.94
CA PHE A 288 -20.90 -9.71 -6.72
C PHE A 288 -20.00 -9.92 -7.95
N TYR A 289 -20.06 -11.09 -8.58
CA TYR A 289 -19.25 -11.38 -9.77
C TYR A 289 -19.81 -10.71 -11.04
N GLU A 290 -21.13 -10.52 -11.14
CA GLU A 290 -21.77 -9.72 -12.20
C GLU A 290 -21.27 -8.26 -12.14
N GLU A 291 -21.32 -7.65 -10.96
CA GLU A 291 -20.84 -6.30 -10.70
C GLU A 291 -19.35 -6.12 -11.01
N LEU A 292 -18.53 -7.08 -10.56
CA LEU A 292 -17.09 -7.11 -10.83
C LEU A 292 -16.80 -7.28 -12.33
N TYR A 293 -17.58 -8.10 -13.04
CA TYR A 293 -17.43 -8.29 -14.47
C TYR A 293 -17.70 -6.98 -15.23
N VAL A 294 -18.81 -6.31 -14.91
CA VAL A 294 -19.14 -4.99 -15.48
C VAL A 294 -18.06 -3.97 -15.18
N PHE A 295 -17.48 -3.98 -13.98
CA PHE A 295 -16.40 -3.07 -13.65
C PHE A 295 -15.16 -3.28 -14.54
N VAL A 296 -14.77 -4.54 -14.75
CA VAL A 296 -13.63 -4.88 -15.62
C VAL A 296 -13.90 -4.52 -17.08
N ASP A 297 -15.14 -4.70 -17.55
CA ASP A 297 -15.55 -4.34 -18.91
C ASP A 297 -15.47 -2.82 -19.14
N MET A 298 -15.94 -2.02 -18.18
CA MET A 298 -15.80 -0.56 -18.23
C MET A 298 -14.33 -0.12 -18.22
N LEU A 299 -13.48 -0.76 -17.41
CA LEU A 299 -12.04 -0.48 -17.40
C LEU A 299 -11.39 -0.83 -18.73
N GLY A 300 -11.65 -2.02 -19.28
CA GLY A 300 -11.05 -2.47 -20.54
C GLY A 300 -11.46 -1.58 -21.72
N SER A 301 -12.73 -1.15 -21.74
CA SER A 301 -13.27 -0.26 -22.77
C SER A 301 -12.59 1.12 -22.77
N GLU A 302 -12.44 1.75 -21.59
CA GLU A 302 -11.79 3.06 -21.47
C GLU A 302 -10.27 3.00 -21.68
N LEU A 303 -9.63 1.87 -21.34
CA LEU A 303 -8.19 1.70 -21.52
C LEU A 303 -7.79 1.19 -22.90
N GLY A 304 -8.73 0.69 -23.69
CA GLY A 304 -8.50 0.20 -25.05
C GLY A 304 -7.80 -1.17 -25.11
N PHE A 305 -7.85 -1.98 -24.05
CA PHE A 305 -7.30 -3.35 -24.07
C PHE A 305 -8.07 -4.33 -23.19
N THR A 306 -8.01 -5.62 -23.53
CA THR A 306 -8.79 -6.67 -22.86
C THR A 306 -8.17 -7.07 -21.52
N LEU A 307 -8.91 -6.82 -20.44
CA LEU A 307 -8.52 -7.21 -19.07
C LEU A 307 -9.09 -8.58 -18.64
N HIS A 308 -10.19 -9.03 -19.26
CA HIS A 308 -10.89 -10.27 -18.88
C HIS A 308 -10.03 -11.53 -18.98
N MET A 309 -9.02 -11.54 -19.85
CA MET A 309 -8.13 -12.70 -20.05
C MET A 309 -6.96 -12.76 -19.06
N ASN A 310 -6.78 -11.72 -18.24
CA ASN A 310 -5.68 -11.66 -17.29
C ASN A 310 -6.11 -12.25 -15.95
N ASN A 311 -5.89 -13.55 -15.77
CA ASN A 311 -6.28 -14.28 -14.56
C ASN A 311 -5.73 -13.65 -13.27
N GLU A 312 -4.45 -13.23 -13.27
CA GLU A 312 -3.82 -12.62 -12.10
C GLU A 312 -4.45 -11.26 -11.76
N PHE A 313 -4.79 -10.46 -12.77
CA PHE A 313 -5.53 -9.22 -12.60
C PHE A 313 -6.91 -9.48 -11.99
N ILE A 314 -7.69 -10.41 -12.55
CA ILE A 314 -9.02 -10.76 -12.05
C ILE A 314 -8.98 -11.21 -10.59
N ILE A 315 -8.04 -12.11 -10.25
CA ILE A 315 -7.86 -12.61 -8.88
C ILE A 315 -7.48 -11.46 -7.93
N SER A 316 -6.54 -10.61 -8.33
CA SER A 316 -6.05 -9.50 -7.51
C SER A 316 -7.13 -8.44 -7.30
N LEU A 317 -7.92 -8.16 -8.34
CA LEU A 317 -9.02 -7.22 -8.30
C LEU A 317 -10.17 -7.77 -7.47
N GLN A 318 -10.53 -9.05 -7.60
CA GLN A 318 -11.58 -9.68 -6.81
C GLN A 318 -11.33 -9.55 -5.31
N LYS A 319 -10.09 -9.77 -4.85
CA LYS A 319 -9.71 -9.61 -3.45
C LYS A 319 -9.91 -8.16 -2.99
N GLN A 320 -9.35 -7.21 -3.75
CA GLN A 320 -9.51 -5.77 -3.45
C GLN A 320 -10.97 -5.34 -3.45
N PHE A 321 -11.77 -5.87 -4.38
CA PHE A 321 -13.17 -5.53 -4.56
C PHE A 321 -14.04 -6.04 -3.40
N LYS A 322 -13.70 -7.21 -2.84
CA LYS A 322 -14.33 -7.75 -1.63
C LYS A 322 -14.08 -6.86 -0.40
N ASP A 323 -12.86 -6.34 -0.27
CA ASP A 323 -12.52 -5.43 0.84
C ASP A 323 -13.19 -4.05 0.63
N PHE A 324 -13.24 -3.59 -0.62
CA PHE A 324 -13.87 -2.34 -1.03
C PHE A 324 -15.40 -2.34 -0.90
N THR A 325 -16.08 -3.47 -1.08
CA THR A 325 -17.55 -3.55 -0.97
C THR A 325 -18.06 -3.23 0.44
N LEU A 326 -17.24 -3.45 1.48
CA LEU A 326 -17.58 -3.02 2.84
C LEU A 326 -17.48 -1.50 3.02
N LEU A 327 -16.66 -0.84 2.21
CA LEU A 327 -16.38 0.59 2.28
C LEU A 327 -17.37 1.46 1.50
N ILE A 328 -17.70 1.06 0.28
CA ILE A 328 -18.61 1.83 -0.60
C ILE A 328 -20.04 1.93 -0.09
N ASN A 329 -20.36 1.22 0.98
CA ASN A 329 -21.64 1.26 1.66
C ASN A 329 -21.62 2.15 2.92
N SER A 330 -20.50 2.86 3.18
CA SER A 330 -20.33 3.74 4.34
C SER A 330 -19.82 5.13 3.93
N THR A 331 -20.49 6.19 4.39
CA THR A 331 -20.08 7.60 4.16
C THR A 331 -19.03 8.10 5.15
N GLU A 332 -18.75 7.32 6.20
CA GLU A 332 -18.01 7.82 7.36
C GLU A 332 -16.48 7.78 7.18
N MET A 333 -16.00 7.16 6.10
CA MET A 333 -14.61 6.79 5.90
C MET A 333 -13.91 7.68 4.87
N ASN A 334 -13.18 8.65 5.38
CA ASN A 334 -12.16 9.41 4.67
C ASN A 334 -10.81 9.00 5.24
N ILE A 335 -10.08 8.21 4.46
CA ILE A 335 -8.70 7.85 4.77
C ILE A 335 -7.82 8.96 4.20
N PRO A 336 -6.97 9.63 5.00
CA PRO A 336 -6.08 10.65 4.49
C PRO A 336 -5.19 10.08 3.39
N SER A 337 -4.89 10.92 2.38
CA SER A 337 -3.99 10.56 1.28
C SER A 337 -2.66 10.04 1.83
N ASN A 338 -2.29 8.83 1.44
CA ASN A 338 -1.03 8.20 1.81
C ASN A 338 0.04 8.41 0.71
N THR A 339 1.26 7.95 0.99
CA THR A 339 2.39 8.05 0.04
C THR A 339 2.14 7.32 -1.27
N ILE A 340 1.34 6.25 -1.27
CA ILE A 340 0.97 5.50 -2.48
C ILE A 340 0.07 6.34 -3.38
N VAL A 341 -0.95 7.00 -2.82
CA VAL A 341 -1.84 7.90 -3.59
C VAL A 341 -1.02 9.00 -4.26
N GLN A 342 -0.10 9.63 -3.51
CA GLN A 342 0.80 10.65 -4.06
C GLN A 342 1.69 10.08 -5.16
N TYR A 343 2.33 8.94 -4.92
CA TYR A 343 3.18 8.26 -5.90
C TYR A 343 2.43 7.97 -7.20
N VAL A 344 1.21 7.45 -7.12
CA VAL A 344 0.39 7.12 -8.29
C VAL A 344 -0.06 8.38 -9.03
N GLN A 345 -0.50 9.41 -8.30
CA GLN A 345 -0.90 10.68 -8.90
C GLN A 345 0.25 11.41 -9.60
N THR A 346 1.49 11.20 -9.15
CA THR A 346 2.70 11.76 -9.77
C THR A 346 3.18 10.93 -10.95
N ASN A 347 3.30 9.61 -10.81
CA ASN A 347 3.95 8.75 -11.80
C ASN A 347 2.99 8.16 -12.85
N TYR A 348 1.70 8.03 -12.53
CA TYR A 348 0.69 7.39 -13.38
C TYR A 348 -0.58 8.25 -13.46
N ARG A 349 -0.40 9.57 -13.62
CA ARG A 349 -1.48 10.56 -13.53
C ARG A 349 -2.66 10.28 -14.48
N GLU A 350 -2.39 9.98 -15.74
CA GLU A 350 -3.41 9.72 -16.74
C GLU A 350 -4.21 8.47 -16.40
N LEU A 351 -3.51 7.36 -16.14
CA LEU A 351 -4.14 6.10 -15.73
C LEU A 351 -4.96 6.27 -14.45
N TYR A 352 -4.47 7.03 -13.47
CA TYR A 352 -5.22 7.36 -12.25
C TYR A 352 -6.52 8.10 -12.54
N GLN A 353 -6.49 9.09 -13.44
CA GLN A 353 -7.68 9.85 -13.83
C GLN A 353 -8.71 8.97 -14.54
N THR A 354 -8.27 8.11 -15.46
CA THR A 354 -9.13 7.14 -16.15
C THR A 354 -9.78 6.17 -15.17
N VAL A 355 -8.99 5.56 -14.28
CA VAL A 355 -9.51 4.64 -13.26
C VAL A 355 -10.50 5.35 -12.35
N LYS A 356 -10.21 6.59 -11.92
CA LYS A 356 -11.12 7.38 -11.08
C LYS A 356 -12.45 7.64 -11.78
N LEU A 357 -12.42 8.00 -13.07
CA LEU A 357 -13.62 8.24 -13.86
C LEU A 357 -14.46 6.97 -13.98
N VAL A 358 -13.84 5.85 -14.35
CA VAL A 358 -14.53 4.56 -14.48
C VAL A 358 -15.16 4.13 -13.16
N LEU A 359 -14.42 4.22 -12.06
CA LEU A 359 -14.88 3.84 -10.74
C LEU A 359 -16.04 4.73 -10.26
N ASN A 360 -16.02 6.03 -10.57
CA ASN A 360 -17.12 6.95 -10.27
C ASN A 360 -18.39 6.64 -11.10
N ASN A 361 -18.24 6.27 -12.37
CA ASN A 361 -19.37 5.86 -13.20
C ASN A 361 -19.96 4.52 -12.71
N TRP A 362 -19.08 3.57 -12.38
CA TRP A 362 -19.47 2.27 -11.86
C TRP A 362 -20.18 2.39 -10.50
N THR A 363 -19.65 3.17 -9.55
CA THR A 363 -20.31 3.40 -8.25
C THR A 363 -21.67 4.08 -8.40
N ARG A 364 -21.81 5.07 -9.29
CA ARG A 364 -23.12 5.69 -9.61
C ARG A 364 -24.11 4.69 -10.19
N LYS A 365 -23.68 3.80 -11.10
CA LYS A 365 -24.53 2.77 -11.71
C LYS A 365 -25.17 1.86 -10.67
N TYR A 366 -24.42 1.50 -9.63
CA TYR A 366 -24.89 0.62 -8.55
C TYR A 366 -25.33 1.36 -7.28
N SER A 367 -25.46 2.69 -7.33
CA SER A 367 -25.86 3.54 -6.19
C SER A 367 -24.96 3.39 -4.95
N TYR A 368 -23.67 3.14 -5.18
CA TYR A 368 -22.63 3.10 -4.16
C TYR A 368 -22.03 4.49 -3.90
N PHE A 369 -21.38 4.67 -2.74
CA PHE A 369 -20.63 5.89 -2.47
C PHE A 369 -19.36 5.97 -3.34
N GLU A 370 -18.91 7.21 -3.58
CA GLU A 370 -17.67 7.45 -4.31
C GLU A 370 -16.48 6.79 -3.61
N ALA A 371 -15.60 6.20 -4.41
CA ALA A 371 -14.42 5.54 -3.89
C ALA A 371 -13.41 6.53 -3.31
N THR A 372 -12.69 6.09 -2.29
CA THR A 372 -11.56 6.87 -1.76
C THR A 372 -10.40 6.89 -2.75
N ASN A 373 -9.55 7.93 -2.68
CA ASN A 373 -8.36 8.02 -3.52
C ASN A 373 -7.39 6.84 -3.32
N ASP A 374 -7.36 6.21 -2.14
CA ASP A 374 -6.55 5.01 -1.87
C ASP A 374 -7.00 3.82 -2.72
N VAL A 375 -8.32 3.59 -2.82
CA VAL A 375 -8.87 2.53 -3.66
C VAL A 375 -8.52 2.77 -5.13
N VAL A 376 -8.71 4.00 -5.62
CA VAL A 376 -8.33 4.37 -6.99
C VAL A 376 -6.85 4.06 -7.24
N ALA A 377 -5.96 4.48 -6.33
CA ALA A 377 -4.53 4.27 -6.46
C ALA A 377 -4.13 2.79 -6.50
N ARG A 378 -4.75 1.94 -5.67
CA ARG A 378 -4.48 0.49 -5.66
C ARG A 378 -4.93 -0.21 -6.94
N ILE A 379 -6.11 0.14 -7.44
CA ILE A 379 -6.62 -0.38 -8.71
C ILE A 379 -5.70 0.08 -9.85
N THR A 380 -5.29 1.36 -9.87
CA THR A 380 -4.32 1.89 -10.83
C THR A 380 -3.02 1.10 -10.82
N LEU A 381 -2.45 0.78 -9.66
CA LEU A 381 -1.23 -0.03 -9.57
C LEU A 381 -1.45 -1.47 -10.05
N THR A 382 -2.63 -2.05 -9.80
CA THR A 382 -2.97 -3.41 -10.27
C THR A 382 -3.06 -3.46 -11.79
N ILE A 383 -3.65 -2.44 -12.41
CA ILE A 383 -3.70 -2.28 -13.87
C ILE A 383 -2.30 -2.00 -14.42
N GLN A 384 -1.54 -1.10 -13.79
CA GLN A 384 -0.18 -0.80 -14.22
C GLN A 384 0.73 -2.03 -14.15
N ALA A 385 0.59 -2.87 -13.12
CA ALA A 385 1.29 -4.15 -13.04
C ALA A 385 0.91 -5.09 -14.20
N SER A 386 -0.37 -5.08 -14.60
CA SER A 386 -0.86 -5.85 -15.75
C SER A 386 -0.26 -5.34 -17.07
N ILE A 387 -0.22 -4.02 -17.26
CA ILE A 387 0.40 -3.37 -18.43
C ILE A 387 1.89 -3.69 -18.49
N LEU A 388 2.62 -3.58 -17.37
CA LEU A 388 4.04 -3.90 -17.32
C LEU A 388 4.31 -5.36 -17.68
N ARG A 389 3.45 -6.29 -17.26
CA ARG A 389 3.56 -7.72 -17.62
C ARG A 389 3.24 -7.99 -19.09
N GLN A 390 2.27 -7.27 -19.66
CA GLN A 390 1.94 -7.36 -21.09
C GLN A 390 3.03 -6.76 -21.97
N ASN A 391 3.65 -5.66 -21.52
CA ASN A 391 4.74 -4.97 -22.23
C ASN A 391 6.10 -5.67 -22.10
N ILE A 392 6.19 -6.78 -21.36
CA ILE A 392 7.33 -7.70 -21.51
C ILE A 392 7.10 -8.43 -22.83
N ASN A 393 7.65 -7.88 -23.92
CA ASN A 393 7.75 -8.59 -25.19
C ASN A 393 8.56 -9.86 -24.95
N LYS A 394 7.86 -10.99 -24.80
CA LYS A 394 8.50 -12.29 -24.75
C LYS A 394 8.96 -12.62 -26.15
N ASN A 395 10.25 -12.90 -26.30
CA ASN A 395 10.77 -13.38 -27.57
C ASN A 395 10.11 -14.73 -27.87
N ARG A 396 9.41 -14.80 -29.00
CA ARG A 396 8.72 -15.97 -29.49
C ARG A 396 9.74 -16.90 -30.13
N ILE A 397 10.08 -17.95 -29.40
CA ILE A 397 11.16 -18.87 -29.76
C ILE A 397 10.58 -20.18 -30.28
N LEU A 398 11.03 -20.61 -31.45
CA LEU A 398 10.85 -21.97 -31.92
C LEU A 398 12.13 -22.78 -31.63
N LEU A 399 12.02 -23.82 -30.80
CA LEU A 399 13.13 -24.73 -30.51
C LEU A 399 12.95 -26.03 -31.32
N LEU A 400 13.92 -26.32 -32.17
CA LEU A 400 13.98 -27.54 -32.97
C LEU A 400 15.16 -28.38 -32.51
N THR A 401 14.92 -29.67 -32.28
CA THR A 401 15.94 -30.61 -31.84
C THR A 401 15.89 -31.89 -32.65
N SER A 402 17.04 -32.40 -33.09
CA SER A 402 17.16 -33.71 -33.75
C SER A 402 17.05 -34.89 -32.77
N GLU A 403 17.24 -34.65 -31.47
CA GLU A 403 17.34 -35.66 -30.41
C GLU A 403 15.99 -36.06 -29.76
N GLY A 404 14.87 -35.56 -30.31
CA GLY A 404 13.51 -35.91 -29.86
C GLY A 404 13.01 -35.15 -28.63
N TYR A 405 11.76 -35.45 -28.23
CA TYR A 405 10.96 -34.65 -27.30
C TYR A 405 11.57 -34.53 -25.89
N GLY A 406 12.21 -35.60 -25.37
CA GLY A 406 12.80 -35.57 -24.04
C GLY A 406 13.94 -34.55 -23.91
N ILE A 407 14.81 -34.49 -24.92
CA ILE A 407 15.90 -33.50 -24.98
C ILE A 407 15.36 -32.11 -25.26
N GLN A 408 14.35 -31.99 -26.12
CA GLN A 408 13.64 -30.73 -26.35
C GLN A 408 13.10 -30.13 -25.05
N GLN A 409 12.41 -30.93 -24.22
CA GLN A 409 11.89 -30.49 -22.93
C GLN A 409 13.00 -30.08 -21.97
N TYR A 410 14.08 -30.86 -21.87
CA TYR A 410 15.24 -30.49 -21.06
C TYR A 410 15.85 -29.14 -21.48
N LEU A 411 16.02 -28.92 -22.79
CA LEU A 411 16.54 -27.67 -23.34
C LEU A 411 15.58 -26.50 -23.10
N MET A 412 14.27 -26.71 -23.25
CA MET A 412 13.25 -25.71 -22.91
C MET A 412 13.37 -25.29 -21.44
N SER A 413 13.43 -26.25 -20.52
CA SER A 413 13.59 -25.97 -19.08
C SER A 413 14.90 -25.23 -18.77
N ARG A 414 16.01 -25.58 -19.44
CA ARG A 414 17.30 -24.89 -19.26
C ARG A 414 17.28 -23.46 -19.78
N LEU A 415 16.60 -23.21 -20.90
CA LEU A 415 16.43 -21.88 -21.46
C LEU A 415 15.45 -21.04 -20.63
N GLU A 416 14.39 -21.62 -20.11
CA GLU A 416 13.49 -20.98 -19.13
C GLU A 416 14.23 -20.63 -17.84
N GLN A 417 15.13 -21.50 -17.36
CA GLN A 417 15.99 -21.18 -16.23
C GLN A 417 16.91 -19.99 -16.52
N ALA A 418 17.44 -19.88 -17.75
CA ALA A 418 18.38 -18.83 -18.12
C ALA A 418 17.71 -17.47 -18.44
N PHE A 419 16.53 -17.49 -19.04
CA PHE A 419 15.87 -16.29 -19.58
C PHE A 419 14.51 -15.99 -18.95
N SER A 420 13.99 -16.88 -18.11
CA SER A 420 12.77 -16.72 -17.31
C SER A 420 11.60 -16.20 -18.14
N ASN A 421 11.10 -15.01 -17.80
CA ASN A 421 9.93 -14.40 -18.42
C ASN A 421 10.21 -13.67 -19.74
N LYS A 422 11.45 -13.71 -20.27
CA LYS A 422 11.83 -13.04 -21.52
C LYS A 422 11.57 -13.86 -22.78
N ILE A 423 11.21 -15.13 -22.63
CA ILE A 423 10.98 -16.05 -23.75
C ILE A 423 9.62 -16.72 -23.67
N GLN A 424 9.08 -17.07 -24.83
CA GLN A 424 7.89 -17.88 -24.99
C GLN A 424 8.14 -18.91 -26.09
N PHE A 425 8.06 -20.19 -25.75
CA PHE A 425 8.14 -21.24 -26.76
C PHE A 425 6.87 -21.31 -27.60
N VAL A 426 7.06 -21.47 -28.90
CA VAL A 426 5.99 -21.63 -29.88
C VAL A 426 6.12 -23.00 -30.52
N GLU A 427 5.03 -23.75 -30.56
CA GLU A 427 4.97 -25.06 -31.22
C GLU A 427 4.50 -24.94 -32.67
N LEU A 428 4.97 -25.82 -33.54
CA LEU A 428 4.49 -25.94 -34.91
C LEU A 428 3.06 -26.50 -34.91
N LYS A 429 2.13 -25.81 -35.57
CA LYS A 429 0.76 -26.31 -35.78
C LYS A 429 0.76 -27.45 -36.81
N GLN A 430 -0.30 -28.26 -36.80
CA GLN A 430 -0.51 -29.33 -37.79
C GLN A 430 -0.44 -28.72 -39.21
N GLY A 431 0.60 -29.08 -39.97
CA GLY A 431 0.93 -28.44 -41.25
C GLY A 431 2.39 -28.58 -41.69
N GLY A 432 3.29 -29.03 -40.80
CA GLY A 432 4.69 -29.31 -41.14
C GLY A 432 5.58 -28.06 -41.17
N PHE A 433 6.88 -28.28 -41.40
CA PHE A 433 7.92 -27.25 -41.40
C PHE A 433 8.03 -26.55 -42.76
N THR A 434 7.13 -25.62 -43.05
CA THR A 434 7.13 -24.79 -44.27
C THR A 434 7.33 -23.31 -43.94
N GLN A 435 7.85 -22.55 -44.90
CA GLN A 435 8.13 -21.12 -44.71
C GLN A 435 6.85 -20.32 -44.42
N GLU A 436 5.74 -20.63 -45.10
CA GLU A 436 4.43 -20.01 -44.85
C GLU A 436 3.94 -20.24 -43.42
N ASN A 437 4.10 -21.47 -42.90
CA ASN A 437 3.75 -21.79 -41.53
C ASN A 437 4.63 -21.02 -40.55
N LEU A 438 5.94 -20.93 -40.78
CA LEU A 438 6.86 -20.19 -39.91
C LEU A 438 6.57 -18.68 -39.88
N ILE A 439 6.22 -18.08 -41.03
CA ILE A 439 5.82 -16.67 -41.10
C ILE A 439 4.57 -16.43 -40.24
N SER A 440 3.58 -17.33 -40.29
CA SER A 440 2.35 -17.21 -39.49
C SER A 440 2.56 -17.27 -37.98
N LEU A 441 3.70 -17.80 -37.52
CA LEU A 441 4.01 -17.97 -36.10
C LEU A 441 4.60 -16.70 -35.45
N ASN A 442 4.95 -15.67 -36.23
CA ASN A 442 5.58 -14.43 -35.76
C ASN A 442 6.73 -14.72 -34.77
N LEU A 443 7.75 -15.42 -35.24
CA LEU A 443 8.90 -15.85 -34.42
C LEU A 443 9.96 -14.75 -34.35
N ASP A 444 10.51 -14.52 -33.16
CA ASP A 444 11.63 -13.60 -32.94
C ASP A 444 12.98 -14.32 -33.07
N LEU A 445 13.01 -15.64 -32.82
CA LEU A 445 14.22 -16.46 -32.90
C LEU A 445 13.88 -17.94 -33.13
N ILE A 446 14.66 -18.60 -33.99
CA ILE A 446 14.69 -20.07 -34.11
C ILE A 446 15.98 -20.57 -33.46
N ILE A 447 15.86 -21.55 -32.55
CA ILE A 447 16.98 -22.25 -31.95
C ILE A 447 16.99 -23.67 -32.51
N SER A 448 18.13 -24.12 -33.04
CA SER A 448 18.27 -25.44 -33.65
C SER A 448 19.59 -26.10 -33.31
N ASP A 449 19.61 -27.42 -33.14
CA ASP A 449 20.83 -28.24 -33.02
C ASP A 449 21.35 -28.77 -34.37
N PHE A 450 20.60 -28.56 -35.46
CA PHE A 450 20.98 -28.87 -36.84
C PHE A 450 20.84 -27.66 -37.76
N GLN A 451 21.54 -27.68 -38.90
CA GLN A 451 21.46 -26.61 -39.89
C GLN A 451 20.10 -26.53 -40.57
N LEU A 452 19.62 -25.30 -40.73
CA LEU A 452 18.35 -24.98 -41.38
C LEU A 452 18.62 -24.11 -42.60
N ASN A 453 18.08 -24.51 -43.76
CA ASN A 453 18.08 -23.69 -44.96
C ASN A 453 16.80 -22.84 -44.99
N LEU A 454 16.77 -21.78 -44.19
CA LEU A 454 15.68 -20.83 -44.11
C LEU A 454 16.19 -19.41 -44.29
N GLU A 455 15.48 -18.61 -45.09
CA GLU A 455 15.76 -17.19 -45.27
C GLU A 455 14.72 -16.33 -44.53
N GLY A 456 15.17 -15.20 -43.97
CA GLY A 456 14.28 -14.21 -43.36
C GLY A 456 13.98 -14.39 -41.86
N PHE A 457 14.60 -15.35 -41.18
CA PHE A 457 14.43 -15.57 -39.73
C PHE A 457 15.76 -15.44 -38.98
N PRO A 458 15.79 -14.86 -37.77
CA PRO A 458 16.93 -14.98 -36.87
C PRO A 458 17.08 -16.43 -36.41
N ILE A 459 18.22 -17.05 -36.67
CA ILE A 459 18.51 -18.45 -36.31
C ILE A 459 19.80 -18.50 -35.49
N THR A 460 19.78 -19.24 -34.39
CA THR A 460 20.98 -19.53 -33.61
C THR A 460 21.13 -21.04 -33.41
N TYR A 461 22.37 -21.51 -33.59
CA TYR A 461 22.68 -22.93 -33.54
C TYR A 461 23.28 -23.31 -32.20
N ILE A 462 22.74 -24.37 -31.59
CA ILE A 462 23.18 -24.90 -30.30
C ILE A 462 23.71 -26.31 -30.46
N GLN A 463 24.40 -26.79 -29.43
CA GLN A 463 24.72 -28.20 -29.29
C GLN A 463 23.57 -28.91 -28.58
N SER A 464 23.46 -30.23 -28.76
CA SER A 464 22.48 -31.09 -28.06
C SER A 464 22.56 -30.97 -26.54
N THR A 465 23.73 -30.58 -26.01
CA THR A 465 23.91 -30.13 -24.62
C THR A 465 24.08 -28.61 -24.55
N LEU A 466 23.17 -27.90 -23.87
CA LEU A 466 23.21 -26.45 -23.74
C LEU A 466 24.43 -25.97 -22.92
N THR A 467 25.37 -25.30 -23.57
CA THR A 467 26.56 -24.71 -22.94
C THR A 467 26.34 -23.26 -22.52
N GLN A 468 27.19 -22.74 -21.62
CA GLN A 468 27.16 -21.31 -21.26
C GLN A 468 27.40 -20.39 -22.47
N ARG A 469 28.21 -20.85 -23.44
CA ARG A 469 28.45 -20.13 -24.69
C ARG A 469 27.17 -20.01 -25.53
N ASN A 470 26.36 -21.07 -25.58
CA ASN A 470 25.07 -21.02 -26.27
C ASN A 470 24.12 -20.02 -25.59
N ILE A 471 24.06 -20.03 -24.25
CA ILE A 471 23.26 -19.05 -23.49
C ILE A 471 23.70 -17.61 -23.81
N SER A 472 25.00 -17.32 -23.81
CA SER A 472 25.51 -15.99 -24.17
C SER A 472 25.27 -15.58 -25.64
N GLN A 473 25.13 -16.54 -26.55
CA GLN A 473 24.76 -16.26 -27.95
C GLN A 473 23.28 -15.96 -28.08
N ILE A 474 22.43 -16.78 -27.44
CA ILE A 474 20.98 -16.61 -27.42
C ILE A 474 20.61 -15.28 -26.75
N SER A 475 21.32 -14.88 -25.68
CA SER A 475 21.06 -13.63 -24.96
C SER A 475 21.21 -12.36 -25.82
N LYS A 476 21.92 -12.43 -26.96
CA LYS A 476 22.04 -11.28 -27.89
C LYS A 476 20.76 -11.01 -28.67
N PHE A 477 19.89 -12.01 -28.77
CA PHE A 477 18.60 -11.93 -29.45
C PHE A 477 17.44 -11.73 -28.47
N ILE A 478 17.71 -11.83 -27.17
CA ILE A 478 16.70 -11.71 -26.11
C ILE A 478 16.95 -10.41 -25.33
N ASN A 479 16.08 -9.42 -25.51
CA ASN A 479 16.13 -8.14 -24.79
C ASN A 479 15.84 -8.25 -23.28
#